data_AF-A0A7C4HTP4-F1
#
_entry.id   AF-A0A7C4HTP4-F1
#
_cell.length_a   1.000
_cell.length_b   1.000
_cell.length_c   1.000
_cell.angle_alpha   90.00
_cell.angle_beta   90.00
_cell.angle_gamma   90.00
#
_symmetry.space_group_name_H-M   'P 1'
#
loop_
_entity.id
_entity.type
_entity.pdbx_description
1 polymer ?
#
loop_
_entity_poly.entity_id
_entity_poly.type
_entity_poly.pdbx_seq_one_letter_code
_entity_poly.pdbx_strand_id
1 'polypeptide(L)'
;MKVRTVFVEFVLAVLLCVPLAQAVGYNLQELIDTQGTVVSGDKIMGEFGILTREGYIAASSITVSPIGTQAEGPDYYGITFGGGGLYAQGGAILDFAIHYSVTVAQGSGYKLHDISQAFNLFTSGGGSVTIGETVFADGFGQGPVLAQSSLFWPPPDMSDPAAEGVQGDDLIFAPCDKVYVTKDIRLESPVWAIDPETGEQYPGRIGTTIIYQRFSQVPVPDGGKTLVMLLGGLISSLALRRRFA
;
A
#
# COMPACT_ATOMS: atom_id res chain seq x y z
N MET A 1 -2.30 16.37 -54.68
CA MET A 1 -1.86 15.18 -53.91
C MET A 1 -0.69 15.56 -52.99
N LYS A 2 -0.96 16.16 -51.82
CA LYS A 2 0.03 16.51 -50.79
C LYS A 2 -0.67 16.59 -49.43
N VAL A 3 -1.01 15.43 -48.84
CA VAL A 3 -1.69 15.36 -47.53
C VAL A 3 -1.04 14.30 -46.62
N ARG A 4 0.04 13.62 -47.04
CA ARG A 4 0.54 12.43 -46.33
C ARG A 4 1.70 12.65 -45.35
N THR A 5 2.29 13.85 -45.26
CA THR A 5 3.53 14.02 -44.46
C THR A 5 3.30 14.61 -43.07
N VAL A 6 2.21 15.33 -42.83
CA VAL A 6 1.97 16.04 -41.54
C VAL A 6 1.48 15.09 -40.43
N PHE A 7 0.94 13.92 -40.77
CA PHE A 7 0.36 13.00 -39.79
C PHE A 7 1.41 12.15 -39.04
N VAL A 8 2.63 12.02 -39.58
CA VAL A 8 3.67 11.14 -39.00
C VAL A 8 4.48 11.86 -37.91
N GLU A 9 4.66 13.18 -38.00
CA GLU A 9 5.38 13.95 -36.97
C GLU A 9 4.55 14.14 -35.69
N PHE A 10 3.21 14.21 -35.81
CA PHE A 10 2.33 14.37 -34.65
C PHE A 10 2.24 13.10 -33.78
N VAL A 11 2.42 11.91 -34.37
CA VAL A 11 2.44 10.63 -33.63
C VAL A 11 3.77 10.39 -32.92
N LEU A 12 4.88 10.92 -33.46
CA LEU A 12 6.20 10.77 -32.84
C LEU A 12 6.42 11.71 -31.64
N ALA A 13 5.77 12.87 -31.60
CA ALA A 13 5.89 13.84 -30.50
C ALA A 13 5.10 13.45 -29.24
N VAL A 14 4.07 12.61 -29.35
CA VAL A 14 3.25 12.15 -28.21
C VAL A 14 3.93 10.98 -27.44
N LEU A 15 4.92 10.33 -28.04
CA LEU A 15 5.65 9.19 -27.45
C LEU A 15 6.84 9.57 -26.54
N LEU A 16 7.22 10.85 -26.48
CA LEU A 16 8.45 11.30 -25.79
C LEU A 16 8.25 11.89 -24.38
N CYS A 17 7.01 11.96 -23.88
CA CYS A 17 6.70 12.45 -22.54
C CYS A 17 6.00 11.41 -21.68
N VAL A 18 6.45 10.16 -21.70
CA VAL A 18 6.10 9.22 -20.63
C VAL A 18 7.08 9.48 -19.48
N PRO A 19 6.67 10.13 -18.37
CA PRO A 19 7.51 10.17 -17.19
C PRO A 19 7.72 8.73 -16.74
N LEU A 20 8.96 8.25 -16.85
CA LEU A 20 9.38 7.05 -16.14
C LEU A 20 9.21 7.38 -14.65
N ALA A 21 8.16 6.84 -14.04
CA ALA A 21 7.98 6.90 -12.60
C ALA A 21 9.15 6.14 -11.97
N GLN A 22 10.22 6.86 -11.60
CA GLN A 22 11.21 6.32 -10.71
C GLN A 22 10.51 6.11 -9.36
N ALA A 23 10.59 4.91 -8.81
CA ALA A 23 10.12 4.64 -7.46
C ALA A 23 10.94 5.49 -6.49
N VAL A 24 10.42 6.65 -6.10
CA VAL A 24 11.06 7.53 -5.11
C VAL A 24 10.81 6.91 -3.74
N GLY A 25 11.87 6.46 -3.08
CA GLY A 25 11.83 6.08 -1.68
C GLY A 25 11.96 7.30 -0.77
N TYR A 26 11.05 7.45 0.17
CA TYR A 26 11.02 8.51 1.17
C TYR A 26 11.55 7.98 2.50
N ASN A 27 12.29 8.79 3.24
CA ASN A 27 12.70 8.43 4.60
C ASN A 27 11.51 8.61 5.56
N LEU A 28 11.20 7.61 6.40
CA LEU A 28 10.07 7.70 7.31
C LEU A 28 10.24 8.83 8.35
N GLN A 29 11.45 9.08 8.85
CA GLN A 29 11.70 10.18 9.78
C GLN A 29 11.38 11.53 9.14
N GLU A 30 11.79 11.74 7.89
CA GLU A 30 11.49 12.97 7.16
C GLU A 30 9.98 13.17 6.97
N LEU A 31 9.25 12.11 6.62
CA LEU A 31 7.79 12.15 6.50
C LEU A 31 7.12 12.53 7.83
N ILE A 32 7.63 12.02 8.96
CA ILE A 32 7.14 12.37 10.31
C ILE A 32 7.43 13.84 10.62
N ASP A 33 8.68 14.27 10.47
CA ASP A 33 9.15 15.59 10.88
C ASP A 33 8.50 16.72 10.08
N THR A 34 8.24 16.47 8.79
CA THR A 34 7.66 17.45 7.86
C THR A 34 6.15 17.35 7.72
N GLN A 35 5.53 16.36 8.38
CA GLN A 35 4.14 15.95 8.09
C GLN A 35 3.92 15.69 6.58
N GLY A 36 4.94 15.10 5.96
CA GLY A 36 4.98 14.84 4.53
C GLY A 36 3.97 13.78 4.10
N THR A 37 3.69 13.76 2.80
CA THR A 37 2.78 12.79 2.19
C THR A 37 3.45 12.01 1.08
N VAL A 38 3.09 10.74 0.94
CA VAL A 38 3.43 9.89 -0.20
C VAL A 38 2.19 9.77 -1.08
N VAL A 39 2.33 10.03 -2.37
CA VAL A 39 1.23 9.93 -3.34
C VAL A 39 1.46 8.72 -4.24
N SER A 40 0.45 7.88 -4.35
CA SER A 40 0.40 6.81 -5.36
C SER A 40 -0.96 6.85 -6.05
N GLY A 41 -0.97 7.18 -7.35
CA GLY A 41 -2.20 7.39 -8.10
C GLY A 41 -3.10 8.45 -7.46
N ASP A 42 -4.31 8.04 -7.11
CA ASP A 42 -5.31 8.86 -6.41
C ASP A 42 -5.30 8.66 -4.89
N LYS A 43 -4.28 7.99 -4.34
CA LYS A 43 -4.12 7.75 -2.91
C LYS A 43 -3.06 8.69 -2.35
N ILE A 44 -3.40 9.35 -1.25
CA ILE A 44 -2.51 10.23 -0.49
C ILE A 44 -2.30 9.58 0.87
N MET A 45 -1.10 9.06 1.11
CA MET A 45 -0.70 8.57 2.43
C MET A 45 0.01 9.67 3.20
N GLY A 46 -0.33 9.83 4.47
CA GLY A 46 0.21 10.89 5.33
C GLY A 46 0.00 10.56 6.80
N GLU A 47 0.25 11.52 7.69
CA GLU A 47 0.15 11.30 9.15
C GLU A 47 0.97 10.09 9.61
N PHE A 48 2.16 9.96 9.04
CA PHE A 48 3.09 8.90 9.39
C PHE A 48 3.55 9.03 10.83
N GLY A 49 3.79 7.89 11.47
CA GLY A 49 4.45 7.83 12.76
C GLY A 49 4.90 6.44 13.13
N ILE A 50 5.72 6.37 14.17
CA ILE A 50 6.23 5.14 14.75
C ILE A 50 6.11 5.21 16.27
N LEU A 51 5.72 4.10 16.88
CA LEU A 51 5.67 3.90 18.32
C LEU A 51 6.52 2.70 18.67
N THR A 52 7.55 2.88 19.48
CA THR A 52 8.42 1.77 19.91
C THR A 52 8.10 1.41 21.35
N ARG A 53 7.73 0.15 21.60
CA ARG A 53 7.41 -0.39 22.92
C ARG A 53 8.57 -1.16 23.53
N GLU A 54 9.26 -1.94 22.72
CA GLU A 54 10.42 -2.75 23.13
C GLU A 54 11.50 -2.70 22.04
N GLY A 55 12.77 -2.64 22.46
CA GLY A 55 13.89 -2.41 21.57
C GLY A 55 13.94 -0.98 21.01
N TYR A 56 14.78 -0.77 19.99
CA TYR A 56 14.88 0.52 19.30
C TYR A 56 14.85 0.31 17.79
N ILE A 57 13.87 0.95 17.15
CA ILE A 57 13.78 1.09 15.71
C ILE A 57 13.80 2.58 15.39
N ALA A 58 14.84 3.02 14.68
CA ALA A 58 14.91 4.39 14.21
C ALA A 58 13.98 4.56 13.01
N ALA A 59 13.06 5.54 13.03
CA ALA A 59 12.25 5.85 11.85
C ALA A 59 13.14 6.17 10.63
N SER A 60 14.31 6.77 10.86
CA SER A 60 15.28 7.07 9.81
C SER A 60 15.88 5.85 9.11
N SER A 61 15.71 4.65 9.67
CA SER A 61 16.13 3.38 9.07
C SER A 61 15.07 2.72 8.19
N ILE A 62 13.87 3.31 8.13
CA ILE A 62 12.73 2.83 7.35
C ILE A 62 12.56 3.72 6.11
N THR A 63 12.41 3.07 4.96
CA THR A 63 12.07 3.70 3.69
C THR A 63 10.63 3.38 3.32
N VAL A 64 9.87 4.41 2.97
CA VAL A 64 8.50 4.32 2.46
C VAL A 64 8.54 4.57 0.96
N SER A 65 8.04 3.64 0.14
CA SER A 65 8.03 3.80 -1.31
C SER A 65 6.62 3.60 -1.86
N PRO A 66 6.13 4.46 -2.77
CA PRO A 66 4.85 4.22 -3.43
C PRO A 66 4.96 3.02 -4.37
N ILE A 67 3.86 2.27 -4.51
CA ILE A 67 3.70 1.17 -5.47
C ILE A 67 2.47 1.37 -6.33
N GLY A 68 2.53 0.79 -7.53
CA GLY A 68 1.51 0.89 -8.58
C GLY A 68 1.94 1.86 -9.67
N THR A 69 2.07 1.36 -10.91
CA THR A 69 2.47 2.14 -12.10
C THR A 69 1.48 2.03 -13.25
N GLN A 70 0.26 1.54 -13.01
CA GLN A 70 -0.72 1.16 -14.05
C GLN A 70 -0.25 0.06 -15.04
N ALA A 71 0.94 -0.52 -14.88
CA ALA A 71 1.49 -1.46 -15.87
C ALA A 71 0.98 -2.91 -15.75
N GLU A 72 0.46 -3.32 -14.59
CA GLU A 72 -0.01 -4.70 -14.35
C GLU A 72 -1.36 -4.72 -13.61
N GLY A 73 -2.45 -4.82 -14.37
CA GLY A 73 -3.78 -5.09 -13.82
C GLY A 73 -4.49 -3.88 -13.18
N PRO A 74 -5.77 -4.06 -12.76
CA PRO A 74 -6.61 -2.96 -12.32
C PRO A 74 -6.08 -2.34 -11.02
N ASP A 75 -5.58 -1.11 -11.12
CA ASP A 75 -5.60 -0.04 -10.10
C ASP A 75 -5.23 -0.39 -8.64
N TYR A 76 -4.11 -1.07 -8.41
CA TYR A 76 -3.55 -1.23 -7.07
C TYR A 76 -2.50 -0.15 -6.76
N TYR A 77 -2.96 0.97 -6.18
CA TYR A 77 -2.09 2.01 -5.63
C TYR A 77 -1.81 1.76 -4.15
N GLY A 78 -0.58 2.04 -3.70
CA GLY A 78 -0.19 1.71 -2.33
C GLY A 78 1.20 2.16 -1.93
N ILE A 79 1.70 1.60 -0.83
CA ILE A 79 3.05 1.81 -0.30
C ILE A 79 3.73 0.51 0.12
N THR A 80 5.05 0.56 0.22
CA THR A 80 5.90 -0.46 0.85
C THR A 80 6.68 0.17 1.98
N PHE A 81 7.00 -0.64 2.98
CA PHE A 81 7.93 -0.26 4.03
C PHE A 81 9.10 -1.23 4.00
N GLY A 82 10.28 -0.69 3.77
CA GLY A 82 11.52 -1.46 3.79
C GLY A 82 12.63 -0.68 4.49
N GLY A 83 13.87 -1.03 4.15
CA GLY A 83 15.06 -0.43 4.75
C GLY A 83 15.78 -1.37 5.70
N GLY A 84 16.96 -0.93 6.17
CA GLY A 84 17.87 -1.75 6.96
C GLY A 84 17.41 -2.00 8.39
N GLY A 85 16.39 -1.29 8.90
CA GLY A 85 16.04 -1.35 10.32
C GLY A 85 15.11 -2.49 10.75
N LEU A 86 14.40 -3.13 9.83
CA LEU A 86 13.27 -4.02 10.18
C LEU A 86 13.71 -5.46 10.52
N TYR A 87 14.70 -5.62 11.40
CA TYR A 87 15.15 -6.93 11.86
C TYR A 87 15.65 -6.92 13.30
N ALA A 88 15.39 -8.02 14.02
CA ALA A 88 15.97 -8.32 15.32
C ALA A 88 17.14 -9.31 15.16
N GLN A 89 18.13 -9.24 16.04
CA GLN A 89 19.30 -10.12 16.01
C GLN A 89 19.80 -10.45 17.42
N GLY A 90 20.33 -11.66 17.61
CA GLY A 90 21.13 -12.02 18.77
C GLY A 90 20.38 -11.93 20.10
N GLY A 91 19.12 -12.37 20.13
CA GLY A 91 18.28 -12.32 21.33
C GLY A 91 17.46 -11.05 21.47
N ALA A 92 17.58 -10.11 20.54
CA ALA A 92 16.80 -8.88 20.58
C ALA A 92 15.31 -9.17 20.38
N ILE A 93 14.50 -8.42 21.13
CA ILE A 93 13.07 -8.28 20.91
C ILE A 93 12.84 -6.86 20.41
N LEU A 94 12.10 -6.75 19.30
CA LEU A 94 11.62 -5.48 18.79
C LEU A 94 10.10 -5.53 18.80
N ASP A 95 9.47 -4.55 19.42
CA ASP A 95 8.02 -4.37 19.46
C ASP A 95 7.73 -2.91 19.12
N PHE A 96 7.18 -2.68 17.93
CA PHE A 96 6.93 -1.35 17.42
C PHE A 96 5.70 -1.32 16.52
N ALA A 97 5.03 -0.17 16.48
CA ALA A 97 3.89 0.07 15.61
C ALA A 97 4.19 1.20 14.63
N ILE A 98 3.97 0.95 13.34
CA ILE A 98 3.95 1.99 12.29
C ILE A 98 2.50 2.39 12.09
N HIS A 99 2.22 3.69 12.00
CA HIS A 99 0.89 4.18 11.68
C HIS A 99 0.93 5.25 10.60
N TYR A 100 -0.12 5.30 9.80
CA TYR A 100 -0.30 6.26 8.72
C TYR A 100 -1.77 6.30 8.30
N SER A 101 -2.20 7.42 7.75
CA SER A 101 -3.52 7.58 7.14
C SER A 101 -3.46 7.43 5.63
N VAL A 102 -4.57 7.04 5.03
CA VAL A 102 -4.72 6.95 3.57
C VAL A 102 -6.01 7.67 3.21
N THR A 103 -5.90 8.65 2.32
CA THR A 103 -7.02 9.45 1.83
C THR A 103 -7.12 9.32 0.32
N VAL A 104 -8.34 9.20 -0.20
CA VAL A 104 -8.58 9.30 -1.64
C VAL A 104 -8.56 10.77 -2.06
N ALA A 105 -7.84 11.07 -3.15
CA ALA A 105 -7.77 12.40 -3.71
C ALA A 105 -9.16 12.95 -4.03
N GLN A 106 -9.42 14.19 -3.63
CA GLN A 106 -10.70 14.82 -3.83
C GLN A 106 -11.05 14.87 -5.33
N GLY A 107 -12.27 14.44 -5.66
CA GLY A 107 -12.75 14.44 -7.04
C GLY A 107 -12.31 13.24 -7.89
N SER A 108 -11.64 12.24 -7.31
CA SER A 108 -11.32 10.99 -8.01
C SER A 108 -12.58 10.23 -8.46
N GLY A 109 -13.69 10.41 -7.75
CA GLY A 109 -14.91 9.64 -7.97
C GLY A 109 -14.84 8.22 -7.41
N TYR A 110 -13.90 7.94 -6.50
CA TYR A 110 -13.71 6.63 -5.88
C TYR A 110 -13.70 6.72 -4.35
N LYS A 111 -13.91 5.57 -3.70
CA LYS A 111 -13.80 5.38 -2.24
C LYS A 111 -12.95 4.15 -1.92
N LEU A 112 -12.19 4.21 -0.84
CA LEU A 112 -11.47 3.05 -0.28
C LEU A 112 -12.49 2.01 0.16
N HIS A 113 -12.19 0.74 -0.11
CA HIS A 113 -13.06 -0.37 0.29
C HIS A 113 -12.29 -1.57 0.82
N ASP A 114 -11.01 -1.70 0.45
CA ASP A 114 -10.18 -2.78 0.95
C ASP A 114 -8.72 -2.36 1.10
N ILE A 115 -7.98 -3.18 1.83
CA ILE A 115 -6.54 -3.14 1.91
C ILE A 115 -5.99 -4.54 1.71
N SER A 116 -5.18 -4.73 0.67
CA SER A 116 -4.44 -5.97 0.42
C SER A 116 -3.00 -5.82 0.91
N GLN A 117 -2.48 -6.84 1.58
CA GLN A 117 -1.17 -6.79 2.20
C GLN A 117 -0.33 -8.03 1.89
N ALA A 118 0.99 -7.84 1.83
CA ALA A 118 1.94 -8.95 1.83
C ALA A 118 3.26 -8.57 2.51
N PHE A 119 3.89 -9.59 3.07
CA PHE A 119 5.10 -9.47 3.86
C PHE A 119 6.18 -10.41 3.32
N ASN A 120 7.43 -9.97 3.40
CA ASN A 120 8.60 -10.81 3.19
C ASN A 120 9.19 -11.06 4.56
N LEU A 121 8.98 -12.27 5.07
CA LEU A 121 9.51 -12.69 6.35
C LEU A 121 10.80 -13.46 6.08
N PHE A 122 11.84 -13.18 6.86
CA PHE A 122 13.07 -13.93 6.77
C PHE A 122 13.59 -14.28 8.16
N THR A 123 14.23 -15.43 8.24
CA THR A 123 14.94 -15.91 9.43
C THR A 123 16.32 -16.41 9.04
N SER A 124 17.27 -16.27 9.94
CA SER A 124 18.48 -17.08 9.98
C SER A 124 18.58 -17.59 11.42
N GLY A 125 18.33 -18.88 11.61
CA GLY A 125 18.45 -19.49 12.94
C GLY A 125 17.21 -19.53 13.82
N GLY A 126 16.03 -19.23 13.30
CA GLY A 126 14.75 -19.31 14.02
C GLY A 126 14.21 -17.95 14.52
N GLY A 127 13.31 -18.00 15.49
CA GLY A 127 12.62 -16.83 16.07
C GLY A 127 11.13 -16.78 15.69
N SER A 128 10.47 -15.68 16.06
CA SER A 128 9.08 -15.42 15.68
C SER A 128 8.81 -14.00 15.21
N VAL A 129 7.89 -13.86 14.27
CA VAL A 129 7.32 -12.59 13.81
C VAL A 129 5.83 -12.60 14.13
N THR A 130 5.34 -11.53 14.75
CA THR A 130 3.91 -11.25 14.87
C THR A 130 3.62 -9.91 14.22
N ILE A 131 2.62 -9.84 13.35
CA ILE A 131 2.19 -8.59 12.72
C ILE A 131 0.69 -8.46 12.93
N GLY A 132 0.26 -7.45 13.67
CA GLY A 132 -1.14 -7.04 13.75
C GLY A 132 -1.39 -5.85 12.84
N GLU A 133 -2.54 -5.80 12.19
CA GLU A 133 -3.02 -4.58 11.53
C GLU A 133 -4.43 -4.24 12.01
N THR A 134 -4.66 -2.95 12.24
CA THR A 134 -5.98 -2.42 12.57
C THR A 134 -6.24 -1.15 11.78
N VAL A 135 -7.43 -1.10 11.17
CA VAL A 135 -7.90 0.01 10.33
C VAL A 135 -9.01 0.73 11.09
N PHE A 136 -8.86 2.03 11.31
CA PHE A 136 -9.79 2.87 12.05
C PHE A 136 -10.43 3.93 11.13
N ALA A 137 -11.66 4.33 11.47
CA ALA A 137 -12.39 5.36 10.73
C ALA A 137 -12.02 6.79 11.12
N ASP A 138 -11.83 7.07 12.42
CA ASP A 138 -11.84 8.44 12.95
C ASP A 138 -10.47 8.93 13.47
N GLY A 139 -9.45 8.09 13.46
CA GLY A 139 -8.11 8.41 13.94
C GLY A 139 -7.37 7.17 14.45
N PHE A 140 -6.07 7.29 14.70
CA PHE A 140 -5.27 6.19 15.26
C PHE A 140 -5.79 5.78 16.65
N GLY A 141 -6.31 4.56 16.77
CA GLY A 141 -6.90 4.08 18.02
C GLY A 141 -8.22 4.76 18.41
N GLN A 142 -8.88 5.45 17.47
CA GLN A 142 -10.12 6.20 17.71
C GLN A 142 -11.23 5.77 16.74
N GLY A 143 -12.48 5.84 17.21
CA GLY A 143 -13.64 5.46 16.42
C GLY A 143 -13.79 3.95 16.22
N PRO A 144 -14.71 3.52 15.34
CA PRO A 144 -14.91 2.12 15.04
C PRO A 144 -13.71 1.53 14.28
N VAL A 145 -13.39 0.28 14.62
CA VAL A 145 -12.48 -0.55 13.82
C VAL A 145 -13.23 -0.99 12.55
N LEU A 146 -12.67 -0.64 11.40
CA LEU A 146 -13.22 -0.97 10.08
C LEU A 146 -12.83 -2.38 9.65
N ALA A 147 -11.57 -2.76 9.90
CA ALA A 147 -11.02 -4.08 9.60
C ALA A 147 -9.78 -4.34 10.45
N GLN A 148 -9.42 -5.62 10.64
CA GLN A 148 -8.22 -6.03 11.36
C GLN A 148 -7.69 -7.36 10.84
N SER A 149 -6.39 -7.58 10.95
CA SER A 149 -5.73 -8.87 10.66
C SER A 149 -4.59 -9.12 11.63
N SER A 150 -4.18 -10.38 11.70
CA SER A 150 -3.02 -10.80 12.48
C SER A 150 -2.28 -11.91 11.75
N LEU A 151 -0.97 -11.75 11.62
CA LEU A 151 -0.04 -12.75 11.15
C LEU A 151 0.86 -13.20 12.29
N PHE A 152 1.12 -14.51 12.34
CA PHE A 152 2.12 -15.10 13.22
C PHE A 152 3.00 -16.05 12.40
N TRP A 153 4.32 -15.93 12.56
CA TRP A 153 5.31 -16.78 11.91
C TRP A 153 6.36 -17.25 12.94
N PRO A 154 6.75 -18.52 12.97
CA PRO A 154 6.21 -19.62 12.16
C PRO A 154 4.73 -19.87 12.49
N PRO A 155 3.87 -20.15 11.50
CA PRO A 155 2.44 -20.22 11.72
C PRO A 155 2.09 -21.38 12.66
N PRO A 156 1.06 -21.23 13.52
CA PRO A 156 0.60 -22.33 14.39
C PRO A 156 -0.06 -23.45 13.57
N ASP A 157 -0.53 -23.13 12.36
CA ASP A 157 -1.08 -24.05 11.37
C ASP A 157 -0.26 -23.96 10.07
N MET A 158 0.36 -25.07 9.65
CA MET A 158 1.12 -25.13 8.40
C MET A 158 0.25 -25.47 7.17
N SER A 159 -1.04 -25.73 7.36
CA SER A 159 -1.97 -26.06 6.28
C SER A 159 -2.65 -24.84 5.64
N ASP A 160 -2.65 -23.71 6.35
CA ASP A 160 -3.13 -22.40 5.88
C ASP A 160 -2.30 -21.29 6.56
N PRO A 161 -1.10 -20.97 6.04
CA PRO A 161 -0.22 -19.99 6.67
C PRO A 161 -0.78 -18.57 6.48
N ALA A 162 -0.79 -17.78 7.57
CA ALA A 162 -1.14 -16.37 7.48
C ALA A 162 -0.20 -15.61 6.51
N ALA A 163 -0.79 -14.82 5.61
CA ALA A 163 -0.18 -14.08 4.51
C ALA A 163 0.57 -14.90 3.44
N GLU A 164 -0.17 -15.66 2.63
CA GLU A 164 0.36 -16.08 1.34
C GLU A 164 0.39 -14.91 0.35
N GLY A 165 1.53 -14.68 -0.31
CA GLY A 165 1.68 -13.62 -1.33
C GLY A 165 0.77 -13.77 -2.57
N VAL A 166 0.01 -14.88 -2.67
CA VAL A 166 -0.99 -15.16 -3.72
C VAL A 166 -2.43 -15.03 -3.18
N GLN A 167 -2.64 -15.07 -1.86
CA GLN A 167 -3.97 -14.98 -1.20
C GLN A 167 -4.00 -13.87 -0.14
N GLY A 168 -3.25 -12.78 -0.34
CA GLY A 168 -3.11 -11.68 0.62
C GLY A 168 -4.41 -11.39 1.38
N ASP A 169 -4.32 -11.29 2.71
CA ASP A 169 -5.50 -11.06 3.55
C ASP A 169 -6.10 -9.70 3.20
N ASP A 170 -7.17 -9.72 2.42
CA ASP A 170 -7.92 -8.52 2.05
C ASP A 170 -8.73 -8.05 3.25
N LEU A 171 -8.36 -6.90 3.79
CA LEU A 171 -9.10 -6.21 4.82
C LEU A 171 -10.24 -5.43 4.18
N ILE A 172 -11.42 -6.05 4.09
CA ILE A 172 -12.61 -5.45 3.46
C ILE A 172 -13.40 -4.61 4.48
N PHE A 173 -13.80 -3.40 4.10
CA PHE A 173 -14.60 -2.49 4.92
C PHE A 173 -15.57 -1.65 4.08
N ALA A 174 -16.52 -0.99 4.77
CA ALA A 174 -17.50 -0.13 4.10
C ALA A 174 -16.83 1.06 3.38
N PRO A 175 -17.30 1.45 2.17
CA PRO A 175 -16.64 2.48 1.38
C PRO A 175 -16.46 3.83 2.09
N CYS A 176 -15.22 4.32 2.17
CA CYS A 176 -14.87 5.57 2.85
C CYS A 176 -13.81 6.39 2.12
N ASP A 177 -13.71 7.68 2.47
CA ASP A 177 -12.78 8.61 1.80
C ASP A 177 -11.39 8.60 2.47
N LYS A 178 -11.33 8.20 3.74
CA LYS A 178 -10.11 8.16 4.54
C LYS A 178 -10.16 7.01 5.55
N VAL A 179 -8.99 6.42 5.80
CA VAL A 179 -8.76 5.43 6.88
C VAL A 179 -7.46 5.73 7.61
N TYR A 180 -7.36 5.21 8.83
CA TYR A 180 -6.17 5.28 9.68
C TYR A 180 -5.67 3.88 9.95
N VAL A 181 -4.48 3.55 9.46
CA VAL A 181 -3.90 2.20 9.57
C VAL A 181 -2.85 2.20 10.68
N THR A 182 -2.96 1.24 11.59
CA THR A 182 -1.90 0.93 12.57
C THR A 182 -1.42 -0.48 12.31
N LYS A 183 -0.12 -0.64 12.14
CA LYS A 183 0.54 -1.93 11.96
C LYS A 183 1.49 -2.17 13.11
N ASP A 184 1.17 -3.15 13.93
CA ASP A 184 1.91 -3.57 15.11
C ASP A 184 2.83 -4.73 14.74
N ILE A 185 4.13 -4.60 14.99
CA ILE A 185 5.14 -5.57 14.56
C ILE A 185 5.97 -5.96 15.77
N ARG A 186 5.99 -7.26 16.04
CA ARG A 186 6.86 -7.87 17.05
C ARG A 186 7.80 -8.88 16.41
N LEU A 187 9.09 -8.71 16.63
CA LEU A 187 10.17 -9.55 16.14
C LEU A 187 10.94 -10.10 17.34
N GLU A 188 11.06 -11.42 17.44
CA GLU A 188 11.81 -12.08 18.50
C GLU A 188 12.89 -12.96 17.88
N SER A 189 14.15 -12.57 18.06
CA SER A 189 15.29 -13.29 17.54
C SER A 189 15.88 -14.23 18.61
N PRO A 190 16.31 -15.46 18.26
CA PRO A 190 17.05 -16.28 19.21
C PRO A 190 18.45 -15.70 19.44
N VAL A 191 19.00 -15.92 20.64
CA VAL A 191 20.35 -15.46 20.99
C VAL A 191 21.41 -16.06 20.07
N TRP A 192 21.32 -17.37 19.86
CA TRP A 192 22.24 -18.15 19.04
C TRP A 192 21.48 -19.06 18.10
N ALA A 193 22.10 -19.32 16.98
CA ALA A 193 21.68 -20.26 15.97
C ALA A 193 22.89 -21.12 15.57
N ILE A 194 22.61 -22.30 15.04
CA ILE A 194 23.62 -23.27 14.62
C ILE A 194 23.45 -23.48 13.12
N ASP A 195 24.54 -23.33 12.38
CA ASP A 195 24.57 -23.66 10.96
C ASP A 195 24.44 -25.19 10.81
N PRO A 196 23.42 -25.70 10.09
CA PRO A 196 23.20 -27.13 9.99
C PRO A 196 24.31 -27.85 9.19
N GLU A 197 25.06 -27.14 8.36
CA GLU A 197 26.15 -27.68 7.55
C GLU A 197 27.49 -27.64 8.28
N THR A 198 27.81 -26.53 8.94
CA THR A 198 29.14 -26.32 9.58
C THR A 198 29.15 -26.57 11.09
N GLY A 199 28.00 -26.54 11.74
CA GLY A 199 27.87 -26.56 13.20
C GLY A 199 28.33 -25.28 13.90
N GLU A 200 28.68 -24.23 13.14
CA GLU A 200 29.12 -22.95 13.69
C GLU A 200 27.97 -22.20 14.37
N GLN A 201 28.25 -21.62 15.54
CA GLN A 201 27.30 -20.76 16.25
C GLN A 201 27.36 -19.34 15.72
N TYR A 202 26.22 -18.80 15.31
CA TYR A 202 26.07 -17.42 14.90
C TYR A 202 24.87 -16.77 15.59
N PRO A 203 24.82 -15.43 15.72
CA PRO A 203 23.66 -14.77 16.30
C PRO A 203 22.43 -14.97 15.39
N GLY A 204 21.34 -15.46 15.96
CA GLY A 204 20.08 -15.60 15.23
C GLY A 204 19.62 -14.26 14.66
N ARG A 205 18.88 -14.27 13.56
CA ARG A 205 18.32 -13.07 12.93
C ARG A 205 16.90 -13.34 12.46
N ILE A 206 16.02 -12.38 12.67
CA ILE A 206 14.67 -12.42 12.13
C ILE A 206 14.26 -11.04 11.67
N GLY A 207 13.54 -10.93 10.57
CA GLY A 207 13.10 -9.64 10.09
C GLY A 207 11.92 -9.75 9.15
N THR A 208 11.41 -8.57 8.82
CA THR A 208 10.23 -8.41 7.96
C THR A 208 10.43 -7.22 7.05
N THR A 209 9.98 -7.35 5.81
CA THR A 209 9.75 -6.20 4.93
C THR A 209 8.28 -6.23 4.54
N ILE A 210 7.60 -5.09 4.58
CA ILE A 210 6.24 -4.99 4.06
C ILE A 210 6.38 -4.82 2.55
N ILE A 211 6.18 -5.92 1.81
CA ILE A 211 6.40 -5.98 0.36
C ILE A 211 5.42 -5.04 -0.34
N TYR A 212 4.15 -5.07 0.08
CA TYR A 212 3.14 -4.15 -0.43
C TYR A 212 1.99 -4.01 0.56
N GLN A 213 1.49 -2.78 0.62
CA GLN A 213 0.18 -2.43 1.14
C GLN A 213 -0.59 -1.70 0.04
N ARG A 214 -1.62 -2.35 -0.51
CA ARG A 214 -2.41 -1.86 -1.64
C ARG A 214 -3.80 -1.48 -1.16
N PHE A 215 -4.38 -0.45 -1.76
CA PHE A 215 -5.69 0.08 -1.40
C PHE A 215 -6.59 0.04 -2.62
N SER A 216 -7.56 -0.88 -2.66
CA SER A 216 -8.53 -0.91 -3.75
C SER A 216 -9.75 -0.07 -3.42
N GLN A 217 -10.52 0.17 -4.47
CA GLN A 217 -11.53 1.20 -4.45
C GLN A 217 -12.76 0.82 -5.24
N VAL A 218 -13.88 1.40 -4.82
CA VAL A 218 -15.14 1.30 -5.53
C VAL A 218 -15.51 2.67 -6.10
N PRO A 219 -16.06 2.73 -7.34
CA PRO A 219 -16.54 3.98 -7.90
C PRO A 219 -17.71 4.51 -7.07
N VAL A 220 -17.72 5.82 -6.85
CA VAL A 220 -18.89 6.52 -6.31
C VAL A 220 -19.96 6.51 -7.39
N PRO A 221 -21.18 5.99 -7.11
CA PRO A 221 -22.27 6.04 -8.07
C PRO A 221 -22.47 7.47 -8.56
N ASP A 222 -22.46 7.66 -9.89
CA ASP A 222 -22.56 8.98 -10.53
C ASP A 222 -23.95 9.64 -10.37
N GLY A 223 -24.86 8.99 -9.63
CA GLY A 223 -26.23 9.43 -9.40
C GLY A 223 -27.07 9.47 -10.67
N GLY A 224 -26.70 8.74 -11.73
CA GLY A 224 -27.38 8.75 -13.01
C GLY A 224 -27.06 9.97 -13.88
N LYS A 225 -26.05 10.78 -13.54
CA LYS A 225 -25.63 11.92 -14.36
C LYS A 225 -25.22 11.50 -15.78
N THR A 226 -24.56 10.36 -15.92
CA THR A 226 -24.21 9.80 -17.23
C THR A 226 -25.46 9.45 -18.03
N LEU A 227 -26.46 8.84 -17.38
CA LEU A 227 -27.73 8.52 -18.02
C LEU A 227 -28.48 9.81 -18.46
N VAL A 228 -28.50 10.84 -17.63
CA VAL A 228 -29.12 12.14 -17.95
C VAL A 228 -28.39 12.82 -19.12
N MET A 229 -27.06 12.80 -19.15
CA MET A 229 -26.29 13.35 -20.27
C MET A 229 -26.53 12.59 -21.57
N LEU A 230 -26.60 11.25 -21.51
CA LEU A 230 -26.92 10.40 -22.67
C LEU A 230 -28.32 10.70 -23.21
N LEU A 231 -29.32 10.77 -22.32
CA LEU A 231 -30.70 11.11 -22.70
C LEU A 231 -30.80 12.54 -23.25
N GLY A 232 -30.10 13.50 -22.64
CA GLY A 232 -30.03 14.88 -23.13
C GLY A 232 -29.39 14.97 -24.52
N GLY A 233 -28.31 14.23 -24.76
CA GLY A 233 -27.67 14.13 -26.08
C GLY A 233 -28.57 13.48 -27.13
N LEU A 234 -29.34 12.47 -26.76
CA LEU A 234 -30.32 11.81 -27.63
C LEU A 234 -31.48 12.76 -27.99
N ILE A 235 -32.00 13.51 -27.02
CA ILE A 235 -33.05 14.51 -27.26
C ILE A 235 -32.53 15.63 -28.17
N SER A 236 -31.31 16.10 -27.92
CA SER A 236 -30.68 17.17 -28.70
C SER A 236 -30.44 16.76 -30.16
N SER A 237 -29.97 15.53 -30.39
CA SER A 237 -29.77 14.98 -31.74
C SER A 237 -31.10 14.74 -32.48
N LEU A 238 -32.15 14.29 -31.79
CA LEU A 238 -33.51 14.18 -32.34
C LEU A 238 -34.11 15.55 -32.70
N ALA A 239 -33.88 16.58 -31.87
CA ALA A 239 -34.35 17.94 -32.12
C ALA A 239 -33.63 18.60 -33.31
N LEU A 240 -32.32 18.38 -33.44
CA LEU A 240 -31.54 18.83 -34.60
C LEU A 240 -32.03 18.15 -35.89
N ARG A 241 -32.29 16.84 -35.87
CA ARG A 241 -32.80 16.12 -37.05
C ARG A 241 -34.14 16.67 -37.55
N ARG A 242 -35.02 17.12 -36.66
CA ARG A 242 -36.30 17.76 -37.03
C ARG A 242 -36.17 19.18 -37.58
N ARG A 243 -35.04 19.87 -37.37
CA ARG A 243 -34.79 21.22 -37.92
C ARG A 243 -34.20 21.19 -39.33
N PHE A 244 -33.59 20.08 -39.72
CA PHE A 244 -32.92 19.91 -41.02
C PHE A 244 -33.66 18.95 -41.98
N ALA A 245 -34.81 18.42 -41.56
CA ALA A 245 -35.75 17.67 -42.40
C ALA A 245 -36.98 18.55 -42.66
#